data_AF-A0A357WW52-F1
#
_entry.id   AF-A0A357WW52-F1
#
_cell.length_a   1.000
_cell.length_b   1.000
_cell.length_c   1.000
_cell.angle_alpha   90.00
_cell.angle_beta   90.00
_cell.angle_gamma   90.00
#
_symmetry.space_group_name_H-M   'P 1'
#
loop_
_entity.id
_entity.type
_entity.pdbx_description
1 polymer ?
#
loop_
_entity_poly.entity_id
_entity_poly.type
_entity_poly.pdbx_seq_one_letter_code
_entity_poly.pdbx_strand_id
1 'polypeptide(L)'
;MKEVRIRFRKIGRAKYISHLDLTRTMTRALRRAGIPIWYTEGFNRHPYVTFASPLSLGFEGLCESMDIRLVQDMPMEELVAVLNSA
;
A
#
# COMPACT_ATOMS: atom_id res chain seq x y z
N MET A 1 11.94 11.24 8.01
CA MET A 1 11.16 10.21 7.29
C MET A 1 10.50 9.31 8.31
N LYS A 2 9.21 9.00 8.14
CA LYS A 2 8.43 8.20 9.10
C LYS A 2 8.00 6.90 8.41
N GLU A 3 8.29 5.76 9.04
CA GLU A 3 7.82 4.46 8.57
C GLU A 3 6.43 4.19 9.13
N VAL A 4 5.52 3.78 8.26
CA VAL A 4 4.11 3.56 8.61
C VAL A 4 3.69 2.19 8.09
N ARG A 5 3.16 1.37 9.00
CA ARG A 5 2.55 0.09 8.67
C ARG A 5 1.05 0.26 8.47
N ILE A 6 0.58 -0.06 7.27
CA ILE A 6 -0.84 -0.07 6.93
C ILE A 6 -1.33 -1.52 6.94
N ARG A 7 -2.46 -1.74 7.61
CA ARG A 7 -3.16 -3.02 7.59
C ARG A 7 -4.37 -2.94 6.68
N PHE A 8 -4.56 -3.95 5.84
CA PHE A 8 -5.67 -4.01 4.89
C PHE A 8 -6.28 -5.40 4.85
N ARG A 9 -7.48 -5.48 4.27
CA ARG A 9 -8.22 -6.72 4.05
C ARG A 9 -8.27 -7.04 2.56
N LYS A 10 -7.91 -8.26 2.20
CA LYS A 10 -8.05 -8.83 0.85
C LYS A 10 -9.17 -9.86 0.89
N ILE A 11 -10.40 -9.44 0.60
CA ILE A 11 -11.61 -10.27 0.71
C ILE A 11 -12.48 -10.17 -0.55
N GLY A 12 -13.41 -11.11 -0.74
CA GLY A 12 -14.35 -11.10 -1.86
C GLY A 12 -13.63 -11.22 -3.22
N ARG A 13 -13.96 -10.36 -4.17
CA ARG A 13 -13.33 -10.38 -5.52
C ARG A 13 -11.83 -10.08 -5.47
N ALA A 14 -11.35 -9.36 -4.45
CA ALA A 14 -9.94 -9.05 -4.30
C ALA A 14 -9.08 -10.29 -4.04
N LYS A 15 -9.64 -11.41 -3.58
CA LYS A 15 -8.85 -12.65 -3.35
C LYS A 15 -8.18 -13.20 -4.61
N TYR A 16 -8.72 -12.85 -5.79
CA TYR A 16 -8.21 -13.24 -7.11
C TYR A 16 -7.18 -12.25 -7.68
N ILE A 17 -6.79 -11.21 -6.95
CA ILE A 17 -5.67 -10.36 -7.36
C ILE A 17 -4.36 -11.10 -7.07
N SER A 18 -3.47 -11.16 -8.06
CA SER A 18 -2.11 -11.68 -7.87
C SER A 18 -1.30 -10.75 -6.96
N HIS A 19 -0.20 -11.24 -6.37
CA HIS A 19 0.66 -10.37 -5.55
C HIS A 19 1.24 -9.21 -6.37
N LEU A 20 1.62 -9.44 -7.64
CA LEU A 20 2.12 -8.39 -8.52
C LEU A 20 1.06 -7.31 -8.79
N ASP A 21 -0.17 -7.73 -9.08
CA ASP A 21 -1.27 -6.80 -9.33
C ASP A 21 -1.73 -6.09 -8.06
N LEU A 22 -1.61 -6.74 -6.90
CA LEU A 22 -1.83 -6.12 -5.59
C LEU A 22 -0.83 -4.98 -5.39
N THR A 23 0.47 -5.26 -5.54
CA THR A 23 1.53 -4.24 -5.44
C THR A 23 1.26 -3.07 -6.38
N ARG A 24 0.96 -3.33 -7.66
CA ARG A 24 0.61 -2.28 -8.63
C ARG A 24 -0.62 -1.49 -8.22
N THR A 25 -1.65 -2.15 -7.70
CA THR A 25 -2.91 -1.52 -7.29
C THR A 25 -2.72 -0.65 -6.07
N MET A 26 -2.03 -1.13 -5.04
CA MET A 26 -1.70 -0.34 -3.85
C MET A 26 -0.85 0.86 -4.22
N THR A 27 0.19 0.70 -5.05
CA THR A 27 1.02 1.81 -5.53
C THR A 27 0.21 2.87 -6.29
N ARG A 28 -0.76 2.45 -7.12
CA ARG A 28 -1.66 3.39 -7.81
C ARG A 28 -2.60 4.11 -6.85
N ALA A 29 -3.19 3.39 -5.90
CA ALA A 29 -4.10 3.96 -4.90
C ALA A 29 -3.36 4.99 -4.04
N LEU A 30 -2.17 4.66 -3.55
CA LEU A 30 -1.28 5.54 -2.81
C LEU A 30 -0.96 6.83 -3.58
N ARG A 31 -0.65 6.73 -4.88
CA ARG A 31 -0.40 7.89 -5.75
C ARG A 31 -1.67 8.72 -5.97
N ARG A 32 -2.82 8.09 -6.16
CA ARG A 32 -4.11 8.76 -6.39
C ARG A 32 -4.64 9.47 -5.14
N ALA A 33 -4.36 8.91 -3.96
CA ALA A 33 -4.67 9.50 -2.66
C ALA A 33 -3.80 10.72 -2.30
N GLY A 34 -2.78 11.04 -3.11
CA GLY A 34 -1.89 12.18 -2.84
C GLY A 34 -0.99 11.99 -1.62
N ILE A 35 -0.78 10.77 -1.15
CA ILE A 35 0.02 10.49 0.05
C ILE A 35 1.50 10.81 -0.23
N PRO A 36 2.20 11.57 0.63
CA PRO A 36 3.60 11.99 0.43
C PRO A 36 4.58 10.84 0.70
N ILE A 37 4.59 9.85 -0.19
CA ILE A 37 5.46 8.66 -0.12
C ILE A 37 6.86 8.94 -0.65
N TRP A 38 7.85 8.32 -0.01
CA TRP A 38 9.23 8.33 -0.44
C TRP A 38 9.42 7.43 -1.67
N TYR A 39 10.22 7.89 -2.62
CA TYR A 39 10.53 7.17 -3.86
C TYR A 39 11.97 6.69 -3.84
N THR A 40 12.23 5.54 -4.47
CA THR A 40 13.59 5.02 -4.65
C THR A 40 14.50 6.01 -5.40
N GLU A 41 15.78 6.03 -5.07
CA GLU A 41 16.77 6.98 -5.62
C GLU A 41 17.45 6.50 -6.92
N GLY A 42 17.02 5.37 -7.48
CA GLY A 42 17.57 4.82 -8.73
C GLY A 42 17.08 5.55 -9.99
N PHE A 43 17.62 5.14 -11.15
CA PHE A 43 17.23 5.68 -12.46
C PHE A 43 15.73 5.55 -12.75
N ASN A 44 15.11 4.45 -12.32
CA ASN A 44 13.66 4.28 -12.35
C ASN A 44 13.12 4.47 -10.94
N ARG A 45 12.50 5.63 -10.67
CA ARG A 45 11.91 5.92 -9.37
C ARG A 45 10.57 5.19 -9.22
N HIS A 46 10.41 4.48 -8.11
CA HIS A 46 9.15 3.84 -7.74
C HIS A 46 8.79 4.20 -6.30
N PRO A 47 7.51 4.27 -5.94
CA PRO A 47 7.10 4.40 -4.54
C PRO A 47 7.68 3.26 -3.71
N TYR A 48 8.25 3.60 -2.56
CA TYR A 48 8.79 2.62 -1.63
C TYR A 48 7.66 1.98 -0.81
N VAL A 49 7.34 0.75 -1.18
CA VAL A 49 6.31 -0.07 -0.54
C VAL A 49 6.90 -1.45 -0.32
N THR A 50 6.77 -1.97 0.89
CA THR A 50 7.20 -3.34 1.24
C THR A 50 6.01 -4.11 1.78
N PHE A 51 5.79 -5.34 1.31
CA PHE A 51 4.76 -6.23 1.84
C PHE A 51 5.40 -7.24 2.79
N ALA A 52 4.78 -7.49 3.93
CA ALA A 52 5.35 -8.40 4.93
C ALA A 52 5.33 -9.87 4.48
N SER A 53 4.23 -10.29 3.84
CA SER A 53 4.09 -11.64 3.28
C SER A 53 3.07 -11.64 2.14
N PRO A 54 3.33 -12.33 1.03
CA PRO A 54 2.34 -12.51 -0.02
C PRO A 54 1.31 -13.57 0.40
N LEU A 55 0.04 -13.30 0.12
CA LEU A 55 -1.03 -14.28 0.27
C LEU A 55 -1.27 -15.01 -1.06
N SER A 56 -1.40 -16.34 -1.00
CA SER A 56 -1.73 -17.18 -2.17
C SER A 56 -2.99 -16.71 -2.89
N LEU A 57 -3.00 -16.92 -4.21
CA LEU A 57 -4.14 -16.57 -5.04
C LEU A 57 -5.38 -17.37 -4.58
N GLY A 58 -6.54 -16.70 -4.51
CA GLY A 58 -7.79 -17.31 -4.08
C GLY A 58 -8.02 -17.29 -2.56
N PHE A 59 -7.00 -17.01 -1.76
CA PHE A 59 -7.13 -16.86 -0.31
C PHE A 59 -7.53 -15.45 0.09
N GLU A 60 -8.29 -15.38 1.18
CA GLU A 60 -8.69 -14.14 1.84
C GLU A 60 -7.77 -13.82 3.03
N GLY A 61 -7.43 -12.55 3.17
CA GLY A 61 -6.57 -12.05 4.24
C GLY A 61 -7.27 -10.93 5.01
N LEU A 62 -7.33 -11.04 6.33
CA LEU A 62 -8.03 -10.07 7.18
C LEU A 62 -7.10 -9.04 7.83
N CYS A 63 -5.80 -9.31 7.85
CA CYS A 63 -4.81 -8.46 8.49
C CYS A 63 -3.50 -8.46 7.69
N GLU A 64 -3.62 -8.32 6.37
CA GLU A 64 -2.46 -8.15 5.50
C GLU A 64 -1.75 -6.83 5.84
N SER A 65 -0.43 -6.80 5.68
CA SER A 65 0.37 -5.64 6.05
C SER A 65 1.28 -5.18 4.91
N MET A 66 1.32 -3.86 4.75
CA MET A 66 2.28 -3.17 3.91
C MET A 66 2.92 -2.02 4.68
N ASP A 67 4.21 -1.81 4.45
CA ASP A 67 4.99 -0.74 5.04
C ASP A 67 5.32 0.28 3.95
N ILE A 68 5.13 1.55 4.30
CA ILE A 68 5.47 2.70 3.47
C ILE A 68 6.37 3.65 4.25
N ARG A 69 7.07 4.51 3.52
CA ARG A 69 7.86 5.58 4.10
C ARG A 69 7.31 6.94 3.68
N LEU A 70 6.96 7.77 4.65
CA LEU A 70 6.47 9.13 4.42
C LEU A 70 7.62 10.15 4.40
N VAL A 71 7.55 11.06 3.44
CA VAL A 71 8.48 12.21 3.31
C VAL A 71 8.06 13.34 4.23
N GLN A 72 6.76 13.52 4.45
CA GLN A 72 6.15 14.52 5.33
C GLN A 72 5.24 13.83 6.34
N ASP A 73 5.08 14.39 7.53
CA ASP A 73 4.15 13.83 8.50
C ASP A 73 2.70 14.07 8.05
N MET A 74 1.86 13.07 8.26
CA MET A 74 0.44 13.09 7.93
C MET A 74 -0.29 12.39 9.09
N PRO A 75 -1.42 12.94 9.59
CA PRO A 75 -2.25 12.26 10.58
C PRO A 75 -2.67 10.87 10.09
N MET A 76 -2.63 9.87 10.96
CA MET A 76 -2.93 8.49 10.57
C MET A 76 -4.40 8.33 10.17
N GLU A 77 -5.32 9.05 10.82
CA GLU A 77 -6.74 9.04 10.47
C GLU A 77 -6.97 9.60 9.06
N GLU A 78 -6.29 10.70 8.73
CA GLU A 78 -6.38 11.32 7.41
C GLU A 78 -5.84 10.38 6.33
N LEU A 79 -4.66 9.77 6.57
CA LEU A 79 -4.04 8.81 5.66
C LEU A 79 -4.99 7.65 5.32
N VAL A 80 -5.66 7.09 6.34
CA VAL A 80 -6.62 6.00 6.15
C VAL A 80 -7.84 6.47 5.37
N ALA A 81 -8.36 7.66 5.68
CA ALA A 81 -9.53 8.21 4.99
C ALA A 81 -9.26 8.44 3.50
N VAL A 82 -8.16 9.12 3.16
CA VAL A 82 -7.83 9.41 1.75
C VAL A 82 -7.52 8.14 0.96
N LEU A 83 -6.82 7.18 1.57
CA LEU A 83 -6.50 5.91 0.91
C LEU A 83 -7.74 5.06 0.62
N ASN A 84 -8.72 5.05 1.52
CA ASN A 84 -9.99 4.34 1.32
C ASN A 84 -10.89 5.03 0.29
N SER A 85 -10.76 6.35 0.12
CA SER A 85 -11.48 7.12 -0.89
C SER A 85 -10.84 7.08 -2.28
N ALA A 86 -9.61 6.54 -2.37
CA ALA A 86 -8.82 6.55 -3.59
C ALA A 86 -9.45 5.68 -4.66
#